data_AF-A0A924GFP6-F1
#
_entry.id   AF-A0A924GFP6-F1
#
_cell.length_a   1.000
_cell.length_b   1.000
_cell.length_c   1.000
_cell.angle_alpha   90.00
_cell.angle_beta   90.00
_cell.angle_gamma   90.00
#
_symmetry.space_group_name_H-M   'P 1'
#
loop_
_entity.id
_entity.type
_entity.pdbx_description
1 polymer ?
#
loop_
_entity_poly.entity_id
_entity_poly.type
_entity_poly.pdbx_seq_one_letter_code
_entity_poly.pdbx_strand_id
1 'polypeptide(L)'
;MTQLFGPEMKPWETSDDGRLAPSSYAATAVFGLTELAMETLHEQGVDTSPANVGRLAKMFARIIIRVHCDLGDGGGWQSGLNARLRGALRSALQVISYDPTDQDTVQASLDDWEAALYDQVTAIAKTAAWLYALTPTQLEAK
;
A
#
# COMPACT_ATOMS: atom_id res chain seq x y z
N MET A 1 28.78 3.97 5.26
CA MET A 1 27.33 4.06 4.99
C MET A 1 27.13 3.70 3.52
N THR A 2 26.38 2.64 3.23
CA THR A 2 26.05 2.28 1.85
C THR A 2 25.08 3.32 1.30
N GLN A 3 25.39 3.91 0.15
CA GLN A 3 24.52 4.90 -0.49
C GLN A 3 23.25 4.22 -1.01
N LEU A 4 22.09 4.55 -0.43
CA LEU A 4 20.80 3.91 -0.71
C LEU A 4 20.06 4.51 -1.92
N PHE A 5 20.33 5.79 -2.22
CA PHE A 5 19.66 6.54 -3.29
C PHE A 5 20.63 6.86 -4.44
N GLY A 6 20.10 6.81 -5.65
CA GLY A 6 20.77 7.27 -6.87
C GLY A 6 20.65 8.80 -7.05
N PRO A 7 21.19 9.35 -8.15
CA PRO A 7 20.98 10.75 -8.51
C PRO A 7 19.50 11.04 -8.83
N GLU A 8 19.13 12.31 -8.85
CA GLU A 8 17.84 12.73 -9.39
C GLU A 8 17.76 12.43 -10.89
N MET A 9 16.64 11.83 -11.28
CA MET A 9 16.36 11.38 -12.65
C MET A 9 14.96 11.83 -13.09
N LYS A 10 14.52 11.45 -14.29
CA LYS A 10 13.14 11.70 -14.69
C LYS A 10 12.18 10.83 -13.86
N PRO A 11 10.93 11.26 -13.63
CA PRO A 11 10.01 10.52 -12.75
C PRO A 11 9.71 9.07 -13.16
N TRP A 12 9.79 8.73 -14.45
CA TRP A 12 9.60 7.38 -14.98
C TRP A 12 10.87 6.53 -15.01
N GLU A 13 12.00 7.05 -14.53
CA GLU A 13 13.26 6.32 -14.40
C GLU A 13 13.33 5.80 -12.96
N THR A 14 13.24 4.47 -12.76
CA THR A 14 13.12 3.87 -11.42
C THR A 14 14.41 3.90 -10.62
N SER A 15 15.52 3.56 -11.26
CA SER A 15 16.80 3.37 -10.60
C SER A 15 17.97 3.70 -11.51
N ASP A 16 19.09 4.03 -10.87
CA ASP A 16 20.42 4.16 -11.46
C ASP A 16 21.37 3.26 -10.68
N ASP A 17 22.10 2.39 -11.37
CA ASP A 17 23.00 1.39 -10.76
C ASP A 17 22.36 0.59 -9.61
N GLY A 18 21.08 0.22 -9.77
CA GLY A 18 20.32 -0.53 -8.76
C GLY A 18 19.89 0.28 -7.53
N ARG A 19 20.20 1.58 -7.47
CA ARG A 19 19.76 2.50 -6.41
C ARG A 19 18.51 3.22 -6.83
N LEU A 20 17.58 3.38 -5.91
CA LEU A 20 16.32 4.07 -6.16
C LEU A 20 16.57 5.53 -6.52
N ALA A 21 16.05 5.98 -7.66
CA ALA A 21 16.09 7.40 -8.02
C ALA A 21 15.05 8.16 -7.18
N PRO A 22 15.45 9.17 -6.39
CA PRO A 22 14.58 9.81 -5.40
C PRO A 22 13.40 10.58 -6.01
N SER A 23 13.53 11.04 -7.26
CA SER A 23 12.48 11.74 -8.01
C SER A 23 11.47 10.80 -8.70
N SER A 24 11.70 9.48 -8.64
CA SER A 24 10.91 8.50 -9.39
C SER A 24 9.51 8.25 -8.79
N TYR A 25 8.55 7.82 -9.62
CA TYR A 25 7.24 7.38 -9.10
C TYR A 25 7.35 6.18 -8.16
N ALA A 26 8.38 5.35 -8.34
CA ALA A 26 8.69 4.26 -7.43
C ALA A 26 9.13 4.80 -6.06
N ALA A 27 9.94 5.87 -6.03
CA ALA A 27 10.31 6.54 -4.79
C ALA A 27 9.08 7.07 -4.08
N THR A 28 8.17 7.76 -4.78
CA THR A 28 6.88 8.20 -4.23
C THR A 28 6.07 7.04 -3.65
N ALA A 29 6.08 5.88 -4.30
CA ALA A 29 5.37 4.70 -3.82
C ALA A 29 5.97 4.15 -2.51
N VAL A 30 7.29 3.94 -2.45
CA VAL A 30 7.94 3.38 -1.26
C VAL A 30 7.98 4.36 -0.09
N PHE A 31 8.17 5.66 -0.33
CA PHE A 31 8.06 6.69 0.71
C PHE A 31 6.64 6.73 1.26
N GLY A 32 5.63 6.80 0.39
CA GLY A 32 4.24 6.89 0.84
C GLY A 32 3.76 5.67 1.64
N LEU A 33 4.29 4.46 1.38
CA LEU A 33 4.01 3.29 2.21
C LEU A 33 4.73 3.35 3.56
N THR A 34 5.95 3.87 3.59
CA THR A 34 6.75 4.02 4.80
C THR A 34 6.13 5.07 5.73
N GLU A 35 5.70 6.20 5.17
CA GLU A 35 4.98 7.26 5.88
C GLU A 35 3.64 6.75 6.42
N LEU A 36 2.85 6.06 5.59
CA LEU A 36 1.58 5.47 6.03
C LEU A 36 1.79 4.47 7.18
N ALA A 37 2.84 3.64 7.12
CA ALA A 37 3.17 2.73 8.22
C ALA A 37 3.54 3.46 9.50
N MET A 38 4.33 4.54 9.41
CA MET A 38 4.67 5.36 10.57
C MET A 38 3.44 6.04 11.17
N GLU A 39 2.58 6.62 10.34
CA GLU A 39 1.30 7.22 10.74
C GLU A 39 0.41 6.20 11.48
N THR A 40 0.22 5.01 10.90
CA THR A 40 -0.59 3.96 11.51
C THR A 40 -0.04 3.48 12.86
N LEU A 41 1.28 3.29 12.98
CA LEU A 41 1.90 2.91 14.25
C LEU A 41 1.71 4.00 15.31
N HIS A 42 1.88 5.27 14.93
CA HIS A 42 1.69 6.41 15.82
C HIS A 42 0.24 6.48 16.32
N GLU A 43 -0.74 6.35 15.42
CA GLU A 43 -2.17 6.35 15.75
C GLU A 43 -2.56 5.20 16.70
N GLN A 44 -1.89 4.05 16.58
CA GLN A 44 -2.08 2.90 17.46
C GLN A 44 -1.28 2.96 18.76
N GLY A 45 -0.54 4.04 19.02
CA GLY A 45 0.30 4.18 20.21
C GLY A 45 1.50 3.22 20.25
N VAL A 46 1.92 2.67 19.11
CA VAL A 46 3.07 1.78 18.97
C VAL A 46 4.33 2.59 18.68
N ASP A 47 5.47 2.13 19.20
CA ASP A 47 6.78 2.74 18.93
C ASP A 47 7.09 2.80 17.42
N THR A 48 7.44 3.99 16.93
CA THR A 48 7.75 4.26 15.51
C THR A 48 9.23 4.05 15.18
N SER A 49 9.91 3.11 15.83
CA SER A 49 11.29 2.77 15.48
C SER A 49 11.40 2.28 14.04
N PRO A 50 12.59 2.44 13.39
CA PRO A 50 12.81 1.99 12.02
C PRO A 50 12.47 0.51 11.79
N ALA A 51 12.65 -0.33 12.80
CA ALA A 51 12.31 -1.76 12.73
C ALA A 51 10.79 -1.99 12.62
N ASN A 52 10.00 -1.31 13.45
CA ASN A 52 8.53 -1.42 13.45
C ASN A 52 7.94 -0.83 12.17
N VAL A 53 8.39 0.38 11.79
CA VAL A 53 7.99 1.02 10.53
C VAL A 53 8.32 0.12 9.34
N GLY A 54 9.53 -0.45 9.29
CA GLY A 54 9.93 -1.35 8.22
C GLY A 54 9.09 -2.63 8.15
N ARG A 55 8.73 -3.22 9.30
CA ARG A 55 7.87 -4.42 9.35
C ARG A 55 6.48 -4.12 8.78
N LEU A 56 5.85 -3.02 9.21
CA LEU A 56 4.51 -2.66 8.76
C LEU A 56 4.50 -2.16 7.30
N ALA A 57 5.48 -1.35 6.90
CA ALA A 57 5.62 -0.91 5.51
C ALA A 57 5.81 -2.10 4.55
N LYS A 58 6.56 -3.13 4.96
CA LYS A 58 6.70 -4.38 4.19
C LYS A 58 5.38 -5.12 4.05
N MET A 59 4.57 -5.18 5.11
CA MET A 59 3.24 -5.79 5.07
C MET A 59 2.34 -5.05 4.09
N PHE A 60 2.28 -3.72 4.17
CA PHE A 60 1.53 -2.89 3.22
C PHE A 60 2.01 -3.07 1.77
N ALA A 61 3.33 -3.13 1.55
CA ALA A 61 3.91 -3.44 0.25
C ALA A 61 3.45 -4.79 -0.30
N ARG A 62 3.42 -5.84 0.54
CA ARG A 62 2.91 -7.17 0.14
C ARG A 62 1.45 -7.12 -0.28
N ILE A 63 0.60 -6.45 0.50
CA ILE A 63 -0.82 -6.28 0.17
C ILE A 63 -0.94 -5.63 -1.20
N ILE A 64 -0.29 -4.48 -1.41
CA ILE A 64 -0.38 -3.73 -2.67
C ILE A 64 0.11 -4.56 -3.85
N ILE A 65 1.29 -5.19 -3.75
CA ILE A 65 1.85 -6.01 -4.84
C ILE A 65 0.93 -7.19 -5.13
N ARG A 66 0.41 -7.86 -4.10
CA ARG A 66 -0.48 -9.02 -4.27
C ARG A 66 -1.77 -8.62 -4.99
N VAL A 67 -2.43 -7.55 -4.55
CA VAL A 67 -3.65 -7.04 -5.24
C VAL A 67 -3.33 -6.66 -6.68
N HIS A 68 -2.19 -6.00 -6.91
CA HIS A 68 -1.75 -5.58 -8.23
C HIS A 68 -1.52 -6.78 -9.17
N CYS A 69 -0.90 -7.86 -8.68
CA CYS A 69 -0.75 -9.13 -9.40
C CYS A 69 -2.09 -9.82 -9.68
N ASP A 70 -2.98 -9.88 -8.69
CA ASP A 70 -4.30 -10.52 -8.83
C ASP A 70 -5.23 -9.76 -9.80
N LEU A 71 -4.97 -8.47 -10.01
CA LEU A 71 -5.64 -7.65 -11.04
C LEU A 71 -4.95 -7.74 -12.42
N GLY A 72 -3.81 -8.43 -12.54
CA GLY A 72 -3.13 -8.72 -13.80
C GLY A 72 -2.11 -7.68 -14.29
N ASP A 73 -1.72 -6.69 -13.49
CA ASP A 73 -0.81 -5.58 -13.89
C ASP A 73 0.66 -5.80 -13.45
N GLY A 74 0.99 -6.96 -12.87
CA GLY A 74 2.38 -7.44 -12.72
C GLY A 74 3.21 -6.84 -11.57
N GLY A 75 2.64 -6.04 -10.68
CA GLY A 75 3.23 -5.59 -9.41
C GLY A 75 4.17 -4.38 -9.49
N GLY A 76 4.11 -3.57 -10.57
CA GLY A 76 5.06 -2.48 -10.79
C GLY A 76 4.96 -1.31 -9.79
N TRP A 77 6.07 -0.96 -9.14
CA TRP A 77 6.14 0.19 -8.22
C TRP A 77 5.81 1.55 -8.85
N GLN A 78 6.07 1.70 -10.15
CA GLN A 78 5.75 2.92 -10.89
C GLN A 78 4.34 2.93 -11.51
N SER A 79 3.60 1.82 -11.43
CA SER A 79 2.28 1.73 -12.06
C SER A 79 1.31 2.73 -11.45
N GLY A 80 0.51 3.39 -12.30
CA GLY A 80 -0.59 4.24 -11.85
C GLY A 80 -1.60 3.49 -10.97
N LEU A 81 -1.77 2.18 -11.19
CA LEU A 81 -2.60 1.34 -10.35
C LEU A 81 -2.04 1.24 -8.92
N ASN A 82 -0.71 1.16 -8.75
CA ASN A 82 -0.08 1.14 -7.43
C ASN A 82 -0.47 2.38 -6.62
N ALA A 83 -0.42 3.57 -7.22
CA ALA A 83 -0.83 4.81 -6.55
C ALA A 83 -2.29 4.77 -6.08
N ARG A 84 -3.21 4.21 -6.89
CA ARG A 84 -4.63 4.06 -6.51
C ARG A 84 -4.83 3.03 -5.42
N LEU A 85 -4.12 1.90 -5.47
CA LEU A 85 -4.17 0.87 -4.43
C LEU A 85 -3.65 1.38 -3.09
N ARG A 86 -2.61 2.24 -3.07
CA ARG A 86 -2.15 2.91 -1.84
C ARG A 86 -3.23 3.81 -1.23
N GLY A 87 -3.97 4.54 -2.07
CA GLY A 87 -5.14 5.30 -1.64
C GLY A 87 -6.23 4.41 -1.05
N ALA A 88 -6.54 3.28 -1.71
CA ALA A 88 -7.49 2.30 -1.21
C ALA A 88 -7.07 1.68 0.13
N LEU A 89 -5.77 1.40 0.31
CA LEU A 89 -5.22 0.91 1.58
C LEU A 89 -5.38 1.94 2.69
N ARG A 90 -5.07 3.22 2.41
CA ARG A 90 -5.32 4.30 3.37
C ARG A 90 -6.79 4.35 3.78
N SER A 91 -7.72 4.22 2.85
CA SER A 91 -9.16 4.14 3.17
C SER A 91 -9.52 2.90 4.00
N ALA A 92 -8.96 1.73 3.67
CA ALA A 92 -9.19 0.49 4.41
C ALA A 92 -8.72 0.59 5.87
N LEU A 93 -7.57 1.22 6.10
CA LEU A 93 -7.02 1.47 7.45
C LEU A 93 -7.92 2.35 8.32
N GLN A 94 -8.75 3.22 7.71
CA GLN A 94 -9.70 4.05 8.46
C GLN A 94 -10.93 3.29 8.95
N VAL A 95 -11.20 2.09 8.40
CA VAL A 95 -12.40 1.31 8.72
C VAL A 95 -12.07 -0.04 9.37
N ILE A 96 -10.88 -0.58 9.14
CA ILE A 96 -10.42 -1.85 9.71
C ILE A 96 -9.34 -1.55 10.76
N SER A 97 -9.77 -1.51 12.01
CA SER A 97 -8.89 -1.29 13.15
C SER A 97 -8.15 -2.56 13.55
N TYR A 98 -6.95 -2.37 14.10
CA TYR A 98 -6.15 -3.39 14.78
C TYR A 98 -5.71 -2.84 16.13
N ASP A 99 -5.85 -3.64 17.19
CA ASP A 99 -5.38 -3.30 18.53
C ASP A 99 -4.11 -4.11 18.86
N PRO A 100 -2.92 -3.48 18.84
CA PRO A 100 -1.66 -4.15 19.14
C PRO A 100 -1.49 -4.50 20.63
N THR A 101 -2.38 -4.03 21.51
CA THR A 101 -2.27 -4.24 22.97
C THR A 101 -3.03 -5.45 23.47
N ASP A 102 -3.81 -6.12 22.62
CA ASP A 102 -4.50 -7.37 22.95
C ASP A 102 -3.52 -8.56 22.92
N GLN A 103 -2.92 -8.86 24.07
CA GLN A 103 -1.76 -9.74 24.22
C GLN A 103 -2.05 -11.23 23.98
N ASP A 104 -3.32 -11.66 23.97
CA ASP A 104 -3.66 -13.09 23.90
C ASP A 104 -3.67 -13.66 22.47
N THR A 105 -3.64 -12.82 21.42
CA THR A 105 -3.78 -13.27 20.01
C THR A 105 -2.93 -12.48 18.98
N VAL A 106 -1.91 -11.75 19.41
CA VAL A 106 -1.17 -10.73 18.61
C VAL A 106 -0.72 -11.17 17.21
N GLN A 107 -0.29 -12.42 17.00
CA GLN A 107 0.20 -12.86 15.69
C GLN A 107 -0.94 -13.29 14.75
N ALA A 108 -1.92 -14.05 15.26
CA ALA A 108 -3.10 -14.42 14.48
C ALA A 108 -3.91 -13.18 14.08
N SER A 109 -4.06 -12.22 15.00
CA SER A 109 -4.75 -10.96 14.73
C SER A 109 -4.05 -10.08 13.69
N LEU A 110 -2.71 -10.12 13.60
CA LEU A 110 -1.99 -9.40 12.56
C LEU A 110 -2.19 -10.03 11.17
N ASP A 111 -2.18 -11.36 11.09
CA ASP A 111 -2.41 -12.08 9.83
C ASP A 111 -3.87 -11.91 9.36
N ASP A 112 -4.82 -11.96 10.28
CA ASP A 112 -6.24 -11.68 10.01
C ASP A 112 -6.45 -10.22 9.59
N TRP A 113 -5.73 -9.27 10.20
CA TRP A 113 -5.76 -7.87 9.80
C TRP A 113 -5.15 -7.65 8.42
N GLU A 114 -4.00 -8.27 8.11
CA GLU A 114 -3.39 -8.24 6.77
C GLU A 114 -4.38 -8.79 5.73
N ALA A 115 -5.06 -9.91 6.04
CA ALA A 115 -6.06 -10.51 5.17
C ALA A 115 -7.28 -9.59 4.97
N ALA A 116 -7.83 -9.01 6.04
CA ALA A 116 -8.96 -8.10 5.96
C ALA A 116 -8.64 -6.82 5.16
N LEU A 117 -7.46 -6.24 5.37
CA LEU A 117 -6.98 -5.10 4.57
C LEU A 117 -6.82 -5.50 3.10
N TYR A 118 -6.24 -6.66 2.83
CA TYR A 118 -6.11 -7.19 1.47
C TYR A 118 -7.46 -7.33 0.76
N ASP A 119 -8.43 -7.95 1.42
CA ASP A 119 -9.77 -8.15 0.88
C ASP A 119 -10.45 -6.80 0.62
N GLN A 120 -10.33 -5.84 1.54
CA GLN A 120 -10.93 -4.52 1.40
C GLN A 120 -10.30 -3.70 0.27
N VAL A 121 -8.97 -3.73 0.13
CA VAL A 121 -8.25 -3.07 -0.97
C VAL A 121 -8.65 -3.69 -2.31
N THR A 122 -8.74 -5.02 -2.37
CA THR A 122 -9.20 -5.76 -3.55
C THR A 122 -10.63 -5.38 -3.91
N ALA A 123 -11.52 -5.31 -2.92
CA ALA A 123 -12.92 -4.93 -3.11
C ALA A 123 -13.02 -3.52 -3.69
N ILE A 124 -12.34 -2.53 -3.10
CA ILE A 124 -12.32 -1.14 -3.61
C ILE A 124 -11.85 -1.11 -5.06
N ALA A 125 -10.76 -1.81 -5.39
CA ALA A 125 -10.21 -1.83 -6.74
C ALA A 125 -11.17 -2.48 -7.75
N LYS A 126 -11.76 -3.63 -7.41
CA LYS A 126 -12.75 -4.31 -8.25
C LYS A 126 -14.01 -3.48 -8.43
N THR A 127 -14.50 -2.82 -7.38
CA THR A 127 -15.63 -1.90 -7.46
C THR A 127 -15.31 -0.72 -8.38
N ALA A 128 -14.12 -0.14 -8.30
CA ALA A 128 -13.72 0.95 -9.21
C ALA A 128 -13.68 0.50 -10.67
N ALA A 129 -13.15 -0.69 -10.96
CA ALA A 129 -13.15 -1.27 -12.29
C ALA A 129 -14.57 -1.58 -12.80
N TRP A 130 -15.42 -2.12 -11.92
CA TRP A 130 -16.84 -2.37 -12.21
C TRP A 130 -17.59 -1.07 -12.53
N LEU A 131 -17.42 -0.02 -11.72
CA LEU A 131 -18.02 1.30 -11.96
C LEU A 131 -17.64 1.87 -13.33
N TYR A 132 -16.37 1.73 -13.73
CA TYR A 132 -15.90 2.15 -15.06
C TYR A 132 -16.57 1.36 -16.20
N ALA A 133 -16.88 0.08 -15.98
CA ALA A 133 -17.49 -0.78 -16.99
C ALA A 133 -19.00 -0.55 -17.17
N LEU A 134 -19.65 0.20 -16.27
CA LEU A 134 -21.07 0.52 -16.37
C LEU A 134 -21.33 1.55 -17.46
N THR A 135 -22.40 1.34 -18.22
CA THR A 135 -22.95 2.35 -19.13
C THR A 135 -23.72 3.43 -18.37
N PRO A 136 -23.94 4.63 -18.94
CA PRO A 136 -24.75 5.68 -18.31
C PRO A 136 -26.14 5.20 -17.89
N THR A 137 -26.81 4.41 -18.72
CA THR A 137 -28.13 3.85 -18.40
C THR A 137 -28.09 2.88 -17.21
N GLN A 138 -27.02 2.10 -17.06
CA GLN A 138 -26.85 1.24 -15.88
C GLN A 138 -26.57 2.03 -14.60
N LEU A 139 -25.92 3.19 -14.69
CA LEU A 139 -25.69 4.08 -13.55
C LEU A 139 -26.96 4.79 -13.06
N GLU A 140 -27.93 5.02 -13.95
CA GLU A 140 -29.20 5.68 -13.65
C GLU A 140 -30.30 4.72 -13.18
N ALA A 141 -30.09 3.41 -13.35
CA ALA A 141 -31.03 2.39 -12.91
C ALA A 141 -31.06 2.33 -11.37
N LYS A 142 -32.24 2.54 -10.78
CA LYS A 142 -32.49 2.50 -9.34
C LYS A 142 -32.67 1.09 -8.81
#